data_AF-A0AAV2IKL9-F1
#
_entry.id   AF-A0AAV2IKL9-F1
#
_cell.length_a   1.000
_cell.length_b   1.000
_cell.length_c   1.000
_cell.angle_alpha   90.00
_cell.angle_beta   90.00
_cell.angle_gamma   90.00
#
_symmetry.space_group_name_H-M   'P 1'
#
loop_
_entity.id
_entity.type
_entity.pdbx_description
1 polymer ?
#
loop_
_entity_poly.entity_id
_entity_poly.type
_entity_poly.pdbx_seq_one_letter_code
_entity_poly.pdbx_strand_id
1 'polypeptide(L)'
;AVGACVALAQDYTVFTILRFIVGFFNMGIALSTYVMMTELFPSQQRSIPCCGLQIFWAIGIMLTALFGYMVRDWRHLQLVFSLPNLPCAIFVWFLPESLPWLISQHKYNKA
;
A
#
# COMPACT_ATOMS: atom_id res chain seq x y z
N ALA A 1 10.97 -6.28 2.87
CA ALA A 1 12.17 -5.79 3.56
C ALA A 1 11.92 -5.50 5.05
N VAL A 2 11.03 -4.57 5.43
CA VAL A 2 10.85 -4.17 6.84
C VAL A 2 10.29 -5.28 7.76
N GLY A 3 9.43 -6.16 7.24
CA GLY A 3 8.92 -7.30 8.01
C GLY A 3 9.99 -8.30 8.47
N ALA A 4 11.08 -8.44 7.70
CA ALA A 4 12.23 -9.27 8.08
C ALA A 4 13.06 -8.62 9.19
N CYS A 5 13.20 -7.29 9.19
CA CYS A 5 13.88 -6.55 10.25
C CYS A 5 13.10 -6.59 11.58
N VAL A 6 11.76 -6.61 11.52
CA VAL A 6 10.91 -6.73 12.73
C VAL A 6 10.99 -8.14 13.33
N ALA A 7 11.14 -9.18 12.50
CA ALA A 7 11.32 -10.55 12.98
C ALA A 7 12.66 -10.75 13.72
N LEU A 8 13.68 -9.95 13.40
CA LEU A 8 15.01 -9.98 14.03
C LEU A 8 15.14 -9.08 15.27
N ALA A 9 14.16 -8.21 15.53
CA ALA A 9 14.19 -7.33 16.70
C ALA A 9 13.80 -8.12 17.97
N GLN A 10 14.79 -8.48 18.79
CA GLN A 10 14.56 -9.00 20.15
C GLN A 10 14.19 -7.89 21.16
N ASP A 11 14.43 -6.62 20.81
CA ASP A 11 14.12 -5.46 21.66
C ASP A 11 12.81 -4.77 21.29
N TYR A 12 11.97 -4.54 22.31
CA TYR A 12 10.66 -3.87 22.20
C TYR A 12 10.76 -2.46 21.59
N THR A 13 11.84 -1.74 21.88
CA THR A 13 12.09 -0.37 21.36
C THR A 13 12.28 -0.39 19.84
N VAL A 14 13.09 -1.32 19.33
CA VAL A 14 13.37 -1.46 17.90
C VAL A 14 12.11 -1.89 17.14
N PHE A 15 11.33 -2.80 17.72
CA PHE A 15 10.02 -3.20 17.19
C PHE A 15 9.08 -1.99 17.01
N THR A 16 9.00 -1.14 18.04
CA THR A 16 8.10 0.03 18.04
C THR A 16 8.51 1.07 17.00
N ILE A 17 9.81 1.37 16.88
CA ILE A 17 10.33 2.31 15.87
C ILE A 17 10.05 1.80 14.45
N LEU A 18 10.33 0.53 14.17
CA LEU A 18 10.06 -0.07 12.86
C LEU A 18 8.56 -0.04 12.53
N ARG A 19 7.69 -0.35 13.49
CA ARG A 19 6.23 -0.26 13.31
C ARG A 19 5.76 1.16 13.02
N PHE A 20 6.33 2.15 13.70
CA PHE A 20 6.03 3.56 13.44
C PHE A 20 6.41 3.96 12.02
N ILE A 21 7.61 3.60 11.57
CA ILE A 21 8.09 3.88 10.21
C ILE A 21 7.17 3.23 9.18
N VAL A 22 6.82 1.96 9.37
CA VAL A 22 5.88 1.26 8.46
C VAL A 22 4.54 1.97 8.41
N GLY A 23 3.97 2.37 9.55
CA GLY A 23 2.69 3.08 9.61
C GLY A 23 2.73 4.42 8.88
N PHE A 24 3.81 5.19 9.06
CA PHE A 24 4.01 6.48 8.40
C PHE A 24 4.02 6.35 6.88
N PHE A 25 4.83 5.42 6.35
CA PHE A 25 4.88 5.17 4.90
C PHE A 25 3.57 4.61 4.36
N ASN A 26 2.87 3.76 5.12
CA ASN A 26 1.61 3.16 4.68
C ASN A 26 0.54 4.24 4.45
N MET A 27 0.42 5.21 5.35
CA MET A 27 -0.51 6.33 5.18
C MET A 27 -0.14 7.24 4.01
N GLY A 28 1.16 7.49 3.81
CA GLY A 28 1.63 8.24 2.63
C GLY A 28 1.21 7.56 1.33
N ILE A 29 1.44 6.25 1.20
CA ILE A 29 1.07 5.47 0.02
C ILE A 29 -0.46 5.47 -0.18
N ALA A 30 -1.23 5.29 0.90
CA ALA A 30 -2.69 5.29 0.83
C ALA A 30 -3.25 6.62 0.31
N LEU A 31 -2.73 7.75 0.81
CA LEU A 31 -3.15 9.08 0.38
C LEU A 31 -2.77 9.33 -1.09
N SER A 32 -1.53 9.04 -1.48
CA SER A 32 -1.09 9.24 -2.87
C SER A 32 -1.87 8.36 -3.86
N THR A 33 -2.19 7.12 -3.50
CA THR A 33 -2.99 6.21 -4.34
C THR A 33 -4.40 6.74 -4.52
N TYR A 34 -5.01 7.24 -3.44
CA TYR A 34 -6.35 7.82 -3.49
C TYR A 34 -6.40 9.04 -4.41
N VAL A 35 -5.45 9.96 -4.25
CA VAL A 35 -5.34 11.16 -5.10
C VAL A 35 -5.18 10.78 -6.57
N MET A 36 -4.24 9.87 -6.88
CA MET A 36 -4.01 9.41 -8.25
C MET A 36 -5.27 8.81 -8.89
N MET A 37 -6.05 8.04 -8.15
CA MET A 37 -7.31 7.46 -8.62
C MET A 37 -8.37 8.54 -8.87
N THR A 38 -8.43 9.59 -8.06
CA THR A 38 -9.33 10.71 -8.34
C THR A 38 -8.89 11.56 -9.53
N GLU A 39 -7.59 11.60 -9.83
CA GLU A 39 -7.04 12.34 -10.97
C GLU A 39 -7.23 11.61 -12.29
N LEU A 40 -7.16 10.27 -12.29
CA LEU A 40 -7.27 9.45 -13.50
C LEU A 40 -8.70 9.39 -14.06
N PHE A 41 -9.72 9.51 -13.20
CA PHE A 41 -11.12 9.34 -13.59
C PHE A 41 -11.90 10.68 -13.63
N PRO A 42 -12.74 10.88 -14.67
CA PRO A 42 -13.60 12.05 -14.78
C PRO A 42 -14.63 12.10 -13.63
N SER A 43 -14.98 13.32 -13.20
CA SER A 43 -15.78 13.60 -12.00
C SER A 43 -17.08 12.80 -11.89
N GLN A 44 -17.72 12.47 -13.01
CA GLN A 44 -18.98 11.71 -13.07
C GLN A 44 -18.86 10.23 -12.68
N GLN A 45 -17.68 9.62 -12.79
CA GLN A 45 -17.49 8.18 -12.55
C GLN A 45 -16.51 7.87 -11.40
N ARG A 46 -16.01 8.89 -10.68
CA ARG A 46 -15.01 8.73 -9.61
C ARG A 46 -15.44 7.79 -8.47
N SER A 47 -16.74 7.67 -8.20
CA SER A 47 -17.25 6.85 -7.09
C SER A 47 -16.97 5.36 -7.28
N ILE A 48 -17.04 4.85 -8.51
CA ILE A 48 -16.86 3.42 -8.81
C ILE A 48 -15.43 2.93 -8.48
N PRO A 49 -14.35 3.53 -9.03
CA PRO A 49 -12.99 3.12 -8.73
C PRO A 49 -12.61 3.39 -7.26
N CYS A 50 -13.14 4.46 -6.67
CA CYS A 50 -12.94 4.79 -5.26
C CYS A 50 -13.56 3.73 -4.33
N CYS A 51 -14.80 3.31 -4.59
CA CYS A 51 -15.42 2.19 -3.89
C CYS A 51 -14.63 0.89 -4.10
N GLY A 52 -14.10 0.65 -5.30
CA GLY A 52 -13.21 -0.48 -5.58
C GLY A 52 -12.01 -0.54 -4.65
N LEU A 53 -11.29 0.57 -4.46
CA LEU A 53 -10.14 0.66 -3.54
C LEU A 53 -10.54 0.33 -2.10
N GLN A 54 -11.67 0.86 -1.63
CA GLN A 54 -12.19 0.57 -0.30
C GLN A 54 -12.58 -0.90 -0.11
N ILE A 55 -13.15 -1.53 -1.13
CA ILE A 55 -13.46 -2.97 -1.12
C ILE A 55 -12.17 -3.79 -1.06
N PHE A 56 -11.15 -3.45 -1.85
CA PHE A 56 -9.84 -4.09 -1.77
C PHE A 56 -9.22 -3.96 -0.37
N TRP A 57 -9.34 -2.78 0.25
CA TRP A 57 -8.85 -2.57 1.62
C TRP A 57 -9.60 -3.44 2.63
N ALA A 58 -10.93 -3.51 2.53
CA ALA A 58 -11.75 -4.39 3.39
C ALA A 58 -11.36 -5.86 3.23
N ILE A 59 -11.17 -6.34 1.99
CA ILE A 59 -10.69 -7.71 1.72
C ILE A 59 -9.33 -7.95 2.37
N GLY A 60 -8.41 -6.99 2.29
CA GLY A 60 -7.10 -7.07 2.95
C GLY A 60 -7.22 -7.24 4.47
N ILE A 61 -8.13 -6.51 5.12
CA ILE A 61 -8.41 -6.64 6.56
C ILE A 61 -9.01 -8.02 6.89
N MET A 62 -9.96 -8.51 6.09
CA MET A 62 -10.55 -9.84 6.30
C MET A 62 -9.51 -10.94 6.16
N LEU A 63 -8.65 -10.88 5.15
CA LEU A 63 -7.53 -11.81 4.98
C LEU A 63 -6.57 -11.74 6.16
N THR A 64 -6.28 -10.53 6.66
CA THR A 64 -5.43 -10.33 7.85
C THR A 64 -6.01 -11.05 9.07
N ALA A 65 -7.33 -10.93 9.30
CA ALA A 65 -8.02 -11.62 10.39
C ALA A 65 -7.99 -13.15 10.20
N LEU A 66 -8.19 -13.64 8.98
CA LEU A 66 -8.12 -15.06 8.65
C LEU A 66 -6.73 -15.64 8.90
N PHE A 67 -5.68 -14.98 8.44
CA PHE A 67 -4.30 -15.40 8.69
C PHE A 67 -3.96 -15.34 10.19
N GLY A 68 -4.46 -14.33 10.91
CA GLY A 68 -4.30 -14.23 12.36
C GLY A 68 -4.94 -15.39 13.13
N TYR A 69 -5.98 -16.02 12.58
CA TYR A 69 -6.57 -17.22 13.15
C TYR A 69 -5.77 -18.48 12.83
N MET A 70 -5.25 -18.61 11.59
CA MET A 70 -4.52 -19.81 11.15
C MET A 70 -3.07 -19.88 11.65
N VAL A 71 -2.41 -18.74 11.85
CA VAL A 71 -0.98 -18.67 12.18
C VAL A 71 -0.78 -18.06 13.57
N ARG A 72 -0.45 -18.90 14.55
CA ARG A 72 -0.19 -18.50 15.95
C ARG A 72 1.15 -17.75 16.10
N ASP A 73 2.11 -17.98 15.20
CA ASP A 73 3.43 -17.35 15.20
C ASP A 73 3.45 -16.01 14.45
N TRP A 74 3.58 -14.92 15.21
CA TRP A 74 3.59 -13.54 14.70
C TRP A 74 4.68 -13.27 13.64
N ARG A 75 5.79 -14.02 13.66
CA ARG A 75 6.88 -13.92 12.67
C ARG A 75 6.46 -14.41 11.29
N HIS A 76 5.71 -15.51 11.24
CA HIS A 76 5.27 -16.10 9.98
C HIS A 76 4.16 -15.24 9.35
N LEU A 77 3.31 -14.63 10.18
CA LEU A 77 2.36 -13.61 9.74
C LEU A 77 3.04 -12.44 9.02
N GLN A 78 4.15 -11.91 9.57
CA GLN A 78 4.87 -10.81 8.93
C GLN A 78 5.49 -11.19 7.58
N LEU A 79 5.96 -12.44 7.42
CA LEU A 79 6.44 -12.94 6.13
C LEU A 79 5.30 -13.04 5.11
N VAL A 80 4.16 -13.59 5.52
CA VAL A 80 2.96 -13.69 4.66
C VAL A 80 2.47 -12.30 4.22
N PHE A 81 2.51 -11.28 5.07
CA PHE A 81 2.18 -9.90 4.67
C PHE A 81 3.23 -9.24 3.78
N SER A 82 4.48 -9.68 3.84
CA SER A 82 5.55 -9.13 3.00
C SER A 82 5.54 -9.68 1.57
N LEU A 83 5.03 -10.89 1.38
CA LEU A 83 4.90 -11.57 0.08
C LEU A 83 4.07 -10.78 -0.94
N PRO A 84 2.82 -10.34 -0.66
CA PRO A 84 2.01 -9.57 -1.61
C PRO A 84 2.53 -8.14 -1.81
N ASN A 85 3.36 -7.62 -0.91
CA ASN A 85 3.92 -6.28 -1.02
C ASN A 85 4.98 -6.18 -2.13
N LEU A 86 5.71 -7.27 -2.41
CA LEU A 86 6.72 -7.32 -3.47
C LEU A 86 6.16 -7.13 -4.88
N PRO A 87 5.14 -7.89 -5.33
CA PRO A 87 4.54 -7.66 -6.64
C PRO A 87 3.86 -6.29 -6.72
N CYS A 88 3.23 -5.79 -5.66
CA CYS A 88 2.67 -4.43 -5.65
C CYS A 88 3.73 -3.34 -5.89
N ALA A 89 4.92 -3.47 -5.30
CA ALA A 89 6.03 -2.53 -5.54
C ALA A 89 6.51 -2.54 -7.00
N ILE A 90 6.48 -3.70 -7.66
CA ILE A 90 6.79 -3.82 -9.09
C ILE A 90 5.69 -3.16 -9.93
N PHE A 91 4.41 -3.36 -9.58
CA PHE A 91 3.29 -2.75 -10.29
C PHE A 91 3.30 -1.21 -10.24
N VAL A 92 3.79 -0.60 -9.16
CA VAL A 92 3.92 0.87 -9.06
C VAL A 92 4.83 1.44 -10.15
N TRP A 93 5.86 0.69 -10.59
CA TRP A 93 6.74 1.13 -11.68
C TRP A 93 6.08 1.09 -13.06
N PHE A 94 5.02 0.29 -13.23
CA PHE A 94 4.26 0.22 -14.48
C PHE A 94 3.09 1.19 -14.53
N LEU A 95 2.75 1.83 -13.40
CA LEU A 95 1.61 2.73 -13.32
C LEU A 95 1.97 4.06 -14.00
N PRO A 96 1.15 4.57 -14.95
CA PRO A 96 1.41 5.85 -15.59
C PRO A 96 1.41 6.97 -14.53
N GLU A 97 2.36 7.90 -14.67
CA GLU A 97 2.43 9.09 -13.82
C GLU A 97 1.13 9.90 -13.93
N SER A 98 0.79 10.66 -12.88
CA SER A 98 -0.50 11.35 -12.88
C SER A 98 -0.56 12.45 -13.95
N LEU A 99 -1.67 12.46 -14.71
CA LEU A 99 -1.94 13.40 -15.80
C LEU A 99 -1.71 14.87 -15.41
N PRO A 100 -2.17 15.36 -14.23
CA PRO A 100 -1.91 16.74 -13.81
C PRO A 100 -0.43 17.04 -13.54
N TRP A 101 0.31 16.07 -13.01
CA TRP A 101 1.74 16.21 -12.76
C TRP A 101 2.51 16.34 -14.09
N LEU A 102 2.19 15.49 -15.07
CA LEU A 102 2.76 15.56 -16.42
C LEU A 102 2.47 16.90 -17.12
N ILE A 103 1.25 17.43 -16.95
CA ILE A 103 0.86 18.76 -17.47
C ILE A 103 1.65 19.88 -16.77
N SER A 104 1.83 19.83 -15.44
CA SER A 104 2.64 20.82 -14.70
C SER A 104 4.11 20.81 -15.11
N GLN A 105 4.63 19.63 -15.47
CA GLN A 105 6.00 19.42 -15.93
C GLN A 105 6.17 19.72 -17.44
N HIS A 106 5.13 20.22 -18.13
CA HIS A 106 5.13 20.53 -19.56
C HIS A 106 5.52 19.33 -20.46
N LYS A 107 5.29 18.10 -19.99
CA LYS A 107 5.63 16.85 -20.71
C LYS A 107 4.42 16.31 -21.49
N TYR A 108 3.94 17.10 -22.45
CA TYR A 108 2.74 16.79 -23.23
C TYR A 108 2.81 15.51 -24.09
N ASN A 109 4.01 15.00 -24.39
CA ASN A 109 4.19 13.76 -25.16
C ASN A 109 3.92 12.46 -24.36
N LYS A 110 3.79 12.55 -23.04
CA LYS A 110 3.51 11.40 -22.14
C LYS A 110 2.18 11.52 -21.40
N ALA A 111 1.45 12.62 -21.64
CA ALA A 111 0.12 12.87 -21.10
C ALA A 111 -0.96 12.23 -21.99
#